data_AF-A0A150V6G0-F1
#
_entry.id   AF-A0A150V6G0-F1
#
_cell.length_a   1.000
_cell.length_b   1.000
_cell.length_c   1.000
_cell.angle_alpha   90.00
_cell.angle_beta   90.00
_cell.angle_gamma   90.00
#
_symmetry.space_group_name_H-M   'P 1'
#
loop_
_entity.id
_entity.type
_entity.pdbx_description
1 polymer ?
#
loop_
_entity_poly.entity_id
_entity_poly.type
_entity_poly.pdbx_seq_one_letter_code
_entity_poly.pdbx_strand_id
1 'polypeptide(L)'
;MASQAFKNFRAGLPAPAECLAILVGIAEVSVFGLAALANPLEFGNSYGIPMTSSTALQQHPGALQSSEIENKRSRDVHRTQQAYITAIAARNIHNGILILTFACYLRDRRALGIAIAAKLFTTAADFLIVKSYGVKDMVWSHVFGMVSSLTIGGSLLYWGRDDKLW
;
A
#
# COMPACT_ATOMS: atom_id res chain seq x y z
N MET A 1 -34.72 -16.65 -16.04
CA MET A 1 -34.58 -17.22 -14.68
C MET A 1 -33.33 -18.07 -14.66
N ALA A 2 -32.38 -17.80 -13.77
CA ALA A 2 -31.17 -18.62 -13.66
C ALA A 2 -31.49 -20.00 -13.05
N SER A 3 -30.83 -21.06 -13.53
CA SER A 3 -31.00 -22.41 -13.01
C SER A 3 -30.54 -22.51 -11.55
N GLN A 4 -31.08 -23.48 -10.81
CA GLN A 4 -30.69 -23.71 -9.41
C GLN A 4 -29.18 -24.02 -9.29
N ALA A 5 -28.61 -24.71 -10.28
CA ALA A 5 -27.18 -24.97 -10.34
C ALA A 5 -26.35 -23.67 -10.44
N PHE A 6 -26.80 -22.70 -11.24
CA PHE A 6 -26.15 -21.40 -11.34
C PHE A 6 -26.25 -20.58 -10.05
N LYS A 7 -27.41 -20.62 -9.38
CA LYS A 7 -27.59 -19.97 -8.07
C LYS A 7 -26.66 -20.56 -7.01
N ASN A 8 -26.54 -21.89 -6.96
CA ASN A 8 -25.65 -22.59 -6.03
C ASN A 8 -24.17 -22.32 -6.32
N PHE A 9 -23.77 -22.30 -7.60
CA PHE A 9 -22.41 -21.92 -8.00
C PHE A 9 -22.08 -20.48 -7.60
N ARG A 10 -22.96 -19.52 -7.92
CA ARG A 10 -22.78 -18.10 -7.56
C ARG A 10 -22.73 -17.89 -6.05
N ALA A 11 -23.52 -18.64 -5.28
CA ALA A 11 -23.53 -18.57 -3.81
C ALA A 11 -22.17 -18.94 -3.17
N GLY A 12 -21.37 -19.78 -3.84
CA GLY A 12 -20.03 -20.17 -3.36
C GLY A 12 -18.94 -19.14 -3.63
N LEU A 13 -19.14 -18.24 -4.60
CA LEU A 13 -18.14 -17.27 -5.03
C LEU A 13 -18.13 -16.01 -4.15
N PRO A 14 -16.95 -15.39 -3.97
CA PRO A 14 -16.86 -14.10 -3.31
C PRO A 14 -17.63 -13.01 -4.08
N ALA A 15 -18.14 -12.04 -3.33
CA ALA A 15 -18.69 -10.81 -3.87
C ALA A 15 -17.69 -10.11 -4.81
N PRO A 16 -18.13 -9.30 -5.79
CA PRO A 16 -17.21 -8.43 -6.52
C PRO A 16 -16.34 -7.55 -5.61
N ALA A 17 -16.91 -6.98 -4.54
CA ALA A 17 -16.16 -6.20 -3.56
C ALA A 17 -15.18 -7.02 -2.72
N GLU A 18 -15.51 -8.28 -2.42
CA GLU A 18 -14.61 -9.22 -1.73
C GLU A 18 -13.44 -9.60 -2.66
N CYS A 19 -13.70 -9.83 -3.95
CA CYS A 19 -12.65 -10.05 -4.96
C CYS A 19 -11.68 -8.86 -5.05
N LEU A 20 -12.22 -7.64 -5.10
CA LEU A 20 -11.40 -6.43 -5.11
C LEU A 20 -10.57 -6.30 -3.83
N ALA A 21 -11.15 -6.60 -2.66
CA ALA A 21 -10.41 -6.60 -1.40
C ALA A 21 -9.31 -7.68 -1.37
N ILE A 22 -9.53 -8.86 -1.95
CA ILE A 22 -8.50 -9.89 -2.11
C ILE A 22 -7.35 -9.37 -2.98
N LEU A 23 -7.66 -8.76 -4.13
CA LEU A 23 -6.65 -8.17 -5.01
C LEU A 23 -5.85 -7.07 -4.28
N VAL A 24 -6.52 -6.23 -3.49
CA VAL A 24 -5.87 -5.25 -2.64
C VAL A 24 -4.93 -5.94 -1.64
N GLY A 25 -5.39 -6.97 -0.93
CA GLY A 25 -4.56 -7.72 0.02
C GLY A 25 -3.33 -8.36 -0.63
N ILE A 26 -3.49 -8.93 -1.84
CA ILE A 26 -2.37 -9.48 -2.61
C ILE A 26 -1.39 -8.36 -3.00
N ALA A 27 -1.87 -7.22 -3.48
CA ALA A 27 -1.00 -6.11 -3.87
C ALA A 27 -0.24 -5.51 -2.67
N GLU A 28 -0.89 -5.41 -1.51
CA GLU A 28 -0.28 -4.97 -0.25
C GLU A 28 0.90 -5.88 0.15
N VAL A 29 0.70 -7.20 0.11
CA VAL A 29 1.78 -8.15 0.44
C VAL A 29 2.87 -8.15 -0.63
N SER A 30 2.50 -8.26 -1.90
CA SER A 30 3.47 -8.49 -2.98
C SER A 30 4.15 -7.20 -3.44
N VAL A 31 3.41 -6.28 -4.05
CA VAL A 31 3.93 -5.06 -4.67
C VAL A 31 4.40 -4.05 -3.62
N PHE A 32 3.56 -3.77 -2.63
CA PHE A 32 3.87 -2.72 -1.65
C PHE A 32 4.66 -3.23 -0.44
N GLY A 33 4.77 -4.54 -0.28
CA GLY A 33 5.45 -5.22 0.81
C GLY A 33 6.74 -5.87 0.36
N LEU A 34 6.65 -7.06 -0.22
CA LEU A 34 7.81 -7.87 -0.58
C LEU A 34 8.70 -7.22 -1.64
N ALA A 35 8.13 -6.61 -2.69
CA ALA A 35 8.93 -5.92 -3.69
C ALA A 35 9.62 -4.67 -3.11
N ALA A 36 8.95 -3.96 -2.19
CA ALA A 36 9.54 -2.85 -1.45
C ALA A 36 10.72 -3.28 -0.56
N LEU A 37 10.64 -4.45 0.07
CA LEU A 37 11.76 -5.04 0.83
C LEU A 37 12.90 -5.48 -0.08
N ALA A 38 12.58 -6.04 -1.25
CA ALA A 38 13.56 -6.55 -2.20
C ALA A 38 14.37 -5.41 -2.87
N ASN A 39 13.70 -4.31 -3.24
CA ASN A 39 14.34 -3.14 -3.83
C ASN A 39 13.80 -1.82 -3.25
N PRO A 40 14.26 -1.40 -2.06
CA PRO A 40 13.77 -0.19 -1.40
C PRO A 40 14.02 1.09 -2.22
N LEU A 41 15.07 1.12 -3.03
CA LEU A 41 15.44 2.30 -3.81
C LEU A 41 14.45 2.52 -4.97
N GLU A 42 14.18 1.48 -5.74
CA GLU A 42 13.20 1.53 -6.84
C GLU A 42 11.77 1.74 -6.31
N PHE A 43 11.45 1.09 -5.19
CA PHE A 43 10.18 1.31 -4.51
C PHE A 43 10.04 2.77 -4.06
N GLY A 44 11.05 3.36 -3.42
CA GLY A 44 11.00 4.77 -3.00
C GLY A 44 10.71 5.73 -4.15
N ASN A 45 11.33 5.48 -5.31
CA ASN A 45 11.08 6.28 -6.52
C ASN A 45 9.63 6.18 -7.01
N SER A 46 9.08 4.96 -7.09
CA SER A 46 7.70 4.73 -7.56
C SER A 46 6.63 5.13 -6.53
N TYR A 47 6.96 5.05 -5.24
CA TYR A 47 6.07 5.42 -4.13
C TYR A 47 6.02 6.94 -3.89
N GLY A 48 6.99 7.69 -4.43
CA GLY A 48 7.08 9.14 -4.32
C GLY A 48 7.95 9.64 -3.16
N ILE A 49 8.80 8.79 -2.57
CA ILE A 49 9.76 9.12 -1.51
C ILE A 49 11.18 8.70 -1.92
N PRO A 50 11.76 9.33 -2.96
CA PRO A 50 13.08 8.95 -3.45
C PRO A 50 14.15 9.15 -2.37
N MET A 51 15.10 8.21 -2.29
CA MET A 51 16.25 8.37 -1.41
C MET A 51 17.14 9.52 -1.89
N THR A 52 17.77 10.21 -0.95
CA THR A 52 18.66 11.33 -1.27
C THR A 52 19.94 10.80 -1.88
N SER A 53 20.37 11.37 -3.02
CA SER A 53 21.65 11.02 -3.62
C SER A 53 22.81 11.46 -2.73
N SER A 54 23.88 10.68 -2.72
CA SER A 54 25.11 10.99 -1.97
C SER A 54 25.71 12.34 -2.38
N THR A 55 25.59 12.72 -3.66
CA THR A 55 26.03 14.02 -4.18
C THR A 55 25.26 15.20 -3.59
N ALA A 56 23.96 15.04 -3.30
CA ALA A 56 23.15 16.10 -2.69
C ALA A 56 23.51 16.37 -1.22
N LEU A 57 24.27 15.47 -0.59
CA LEU A 57 24.71 15.56 0.81
C LEU A 57 26.14 16.08 0.96
N GLN A 58 26.84 16.34 -0.16
CA GLN A 58 28.18 16.95 -0.14
C GLN A 58 28.09 18.43 0.23
N GLN A 59 28.97 18.88 1.11
CA GLN A 59 29.11 20.30 1.48
C GLN A 59 29.85 21.09 0.40
N HIS A 60 30.67 20.42 -0.41
CA HIS A 60 31.41 21.03 -1.52
C HIS A 60 31.04 20.38 -2.86
N PRO A 61 29.97 20.88 -3.53
CA PRO A 61 29.58 20.39 -4.85
C PRO A 61 30.73 20.58 -5.85
N GLY A 62 31.22 19.49 -6.44
CA GLY A 62 32.31 19.50 -7.42
C GLY A 62 33.70 19.08 -6.91
N ALA A 63 33.83 18.71 -5.63
CA ALA A 63 35.06 18.08 -5.14
C ALA A 63 35.24 16.67 -5.73
N LEU A 64 36.45 16.35 -6.19
CA LEU A 64 36.80 15.04 -6.78
C LEU A 64 36.66 13.86 -5.80
N GLN A 65 36.73 14.13 -4.49
CA GLN A 65 36.52 13.15 -3.43
C GLN A 65 35.73 13.77 -2.28
N SER A 66 34.71 13.05 -1.82
CA SER A 66 33.99 13.34 -0.57
C SER A 66 34.87 13.04 0.65
N SER A 67 34.84 13.91 1.64
CA SER A 67 35.51 13.66 2.92
C SER A 67 34.94 12.42 3.64
N GLU A 68 35.71 11.83 4.56
CA GLU A 68 35.27 10.69 5.35
C GLU A 68 34.02 11.01 6.19
N ILE A 69 33.91 12.25 6.68
CA ILE A 69 32.77 12.75 7.45
C ILE A 69 31.51 12.83 6.57
N GLU A 70 31.62 13.38 5.35
CA GLU A 70 30.50 13.42 4.40
C GLU A 70 30.06 12.03 3.98
N ASN A 71 31.02 11.13 3.74
CA ASN A 71 30.75 9.73 3.43
C ASN A 71 30.00 9.02 4.56
N LYS A 72 30.40 9.24 5.81
CA LYS A 72 29.70 8.71 6.99
C LYS A 72 28.28 9.25 7.07
N ARG A 73 28.10 10.57 6.95
CA ARG A 73 26.79 11.22 6.96
C ARG A 73 25.89 10.71 5.85
N SER A 74 26.40 10.56 4.62
CA SER A 74 25.63 10.05 3.49
C SER A 74 25.15 8.63 3.73
N ARG A 75 25.99 7.76 4.31
CA ARG A 75 25.59 6.40 4.68
C ARG A 75 24.51 6.39 5.76
N ASP A 76 24.64 7.25 6.77
CA ASP A 76 23.67 7.30 7.88
C ASP A 76 22.29 7.80 7.39
N VAL A 77 22.26 8.83 6.53
CA VAL A 77 21.03 9.30 5.88
C VAL A 77 20.41 8.21 5.01
N HIS A 78 21.20 7.57 4.15
CA HIS A 78 20.71 6.51 3.28
C HIS A 78 20.17 5.32 4.08
N ARG A 79 20.87 4.89 5.13
CA ARG A 79 20.42 3.81 6.02
C ARG A 79 19.11 4.16 6.71
N THR A 80 18.94 5.41 7.14
CA THR A 80 17.71 5.89 7.76
C THR A 80 16.54 5.89 6.77
N GLN A 81 16.75 6.39 5.55
CA GLN A 81 15.74 6.38 4.49
C GLN A 81 15.36 4.96 4.08
N GLN A 82 16.35 4.07 3.96
CA GLN A 82 16.10 2.66 3.69
C GLN A 82 15.29 2.01 4.81
N ALA A 83 15.65 2.25 6.08
CA ALA A 83 14.88 1.74 7.22
C ALA A 83 13.43 2.23 7.21
N TYR A 84 13.21 3.50 6.83
CA TYR A 84 11.88 4.07 6.71
C TYR A 84 11.04 3.40 5.61
N ILE A 85 11.62 3.18 4.42
CA ILE A 85 10.95 2.47 3.33
C ILE A 85 10.65 1.01 3.72
N THR A 86 11.58 0.33 4.37
CA THR A 86 11.39 -1.02 4.91
C THR A 86 10.27 -1.06 5.95
N ALA A 87 10.12 -0.02 6.78
CA ALA A 87 9.03 0.07 7.74
C ALA A 87 7.66 0.23 7.05
N ILE A 88 7.57 1.05 5.99
CA ILE A 88 6.38 1.14 5.13
C ILE A 88 6.04 -0.22 4.53
N ALA A 89 7.05 -0.92 3.99
CA ALA A 89 6.89 -2.24 3.42
C ALA A 89 6.34 -3.25 4.44
N ALA A 90 6.90 -3.30 5.64
CA ALA A 90 6.44 -4.17 6.72
C ALA A 90 4.99 -3.87 7.13
N ARG A 91 4.61 -2.59 7.19
CA ARG A 91 3.22 -2.17 7.44
C ARG A 91 2.27 -2.67 6.34
N ASN A 92 2.67 -2.56 5.07
CA ASN A 92 1.85 -3.04 3.95
C ASN A 92 1.71 -4.56 3.97
N ILE A 93 2.78 -5.31 4.30
CA ILE A 93 2.70 -6.77 4.51
C ILE A 93 1.68 -7.10 5.61
N HIS A 94 1.76 -6.43 6.77
CA HIS A 94 0.83 -6.66 7.86
C HIS A 94 -0.63 -6.37 7.44
N ASN A 95 -0.88 -5.22 6.81
CA ASN A 95 -2.21 -4.85 6.32
C ASN A 95 -2.73 -5.88 5.30
N GLY A 96 -1.90 -6.29 4.34
CA GLY A 96 -2.25 -7.25 3.32
C GLY A 96 -2.58 -8.63 3.89
N ILE A 97 -1.78 -9.12 4.85
CA ILE A 97 -2.05 -10.38 5.56
C ILE A 97 -3.39 -10.28 6.29
N LEU A 98 -3.65 -9.19 7.02
CA LEU A 98 -4.90 -9.00 7.75
C LEU A 98 -6.12 -9.02 6.82
N ILE A 99 -6.05 -8.31 5.69
CA ILE A 99 -7.09 -8.30 4.65
C ILE A 99 -7.32 -9.71 4.11
N LEU A 100 -6.26 -10.45 3.75
CA LEU A 100 -6.37 -11.80 3.22
C LEU A 100 -6.90 -12.80 4.25
N THR A 101 -6.57 -12.63 5.53
CA THR A 101 -7.16 -13.41 6.61
C THR A 101 -8.66 -13.20 6.69
N PHE A 102 -9.14 -11.96 6.68
CA PHE A 102 -10.59 -11.70 6.71
C PHE A 102 -11.31 -12.12 5.44
N ALA A 103 -10.67 -11.99 4.27
CA ALA A 103 -11.28 -12.33 3.00
C ALA A 103 -11.31 -13.85 2.72
N CYS A 104 -10.19 -14.55 2.94
CA CYS A 104 -10.01 -15.92 2.49
C CYS A 104 -10.16 -16.95 3.61
N TYR A 105 -9.72 -16.62 4.84
CA TYR A 105 -9.71 -17.57 5.95
C TYR A 105 -10.98 -17.46 6.80
N LEU A 106 -11.21 -16.29 7.41
CA LEU A 106 -12.37 -16.06 8.26
C LEU A 106 -13.65 -15.81 7.45
N ARG A 107 -13.49 -15.31 6.22
CA ARG A 107 -14.60 -14.95 5.31
C ARG A 107 -15.62 -14.01 5.95
N ASP A 108 -15.15 -13.12 6.84
CA ASP A 108 -15.98 -12.12 7.51
C ASP A 108 -15.97 -10.82 6.70
N ARG A 109 -17.07 -10.59 5.97
CA ARG A 109 -17.25 -9.41 5.12
C ARG A 109 -17.17 -8.10 5.90
N ARG A 110 -17.71 -8.03 7.12
CA ARG A 110 -17.72 -6.78 7.90
C ARG A 110 -16.34 -6.48 8.43
N ALA A 111 -15.66 -7.49 8.98
CA ALA A 111 -14.27 -7.34 9.42
C ALA A 111 -13.36 -6.96 8.24
N LEU A 112 -13.56 -7.57 7.06
CA LEU A 112 -12.86 -7.21 5.83
C LEU A 112 -13.12 -5.75 5.43
N GLY A 113 -14.39 -5.31 5.49
CA GLY A 113 -14.76 -3.92 5.22
C GLY A 113 -14.09 -2.94 6.17
N ILE A 114 -14.04 -3.26 7.47
CA ILE A 114 -13.34 -2.47 8.49
C ILE A 114 -11.83 -2.44 8.20
N ALA A 115 -11.21 -3.56 7.86
CA ALA A 115 -9.78 -3.63 7.55
C ALA A 115 -9.42 -2.77 6.33
N ILE A 116 -10.23 -2.83 5.26
CA ILE A 116 -10.06 -1.97 4.08
C ILE A 116 -10.32 -0.49 4.42
N ALA A 117 -11.31 -0.19 5.26
CA ALA A 117 -11.55 1.18 5.71
C ALA A 117 -10.41 1.69 6.61
N ALA A 118 -9.82 0.86 7.46
CA ALA A 118 -8.65 1.23 8.26
C ALA A 118 -7.44 1.57 7.38
N LYS A 119 -7.26 0.86 6.26
CA LYS A 119 -6.24 1.17 5.26
C LYS A 119 -6.35 2.59 4.69
N LEU A 120 -7.56 3.16 4.59
CA LEU A 120 -7.75 4.55 4.17
C LEU A 120 -6.88 5.51 4.98
N PHE A 121 -6.82 5.32 6.30
CA PHE A 121 -6.02 6.18 7.18
C PHE A 121 -4.53 6.02 6.95
N THR A 122 -4.06 4.79 6.70
CA THR A 122 -2.64 4.58 6.36
C THR A 122 -2.29 5.22 5.02
N THR A 123 -3.15 5.09 4.01
CA THR A 123 -2.93 5.74 2.70
C THR A 123 -3.05 7.26 2.78
N ALA A 124 -3.92 7.80 3.63
CA ALA A 124 -3.99 9.23 3.89
C ALA A 124 -2.71 9.76 4.56
N ALA A 125 -2.12 8.98 5.48
CA ALA A 125 -0.81 9.33 6.04
C ALA A 125 0.28 9.32 4.96
N ASP A 126 0.28 8.33 4.07
CA ASP A 126 1.24 8.25 2.95
C ASP A 126 1.09 9.43 1.99
N PHE A 127 -0.15 9.81 1.68
CA PHE A 127 -0.46 11.03 0.93
C PHE A 127 0.18 12.26 1.59
N LEU A 128 0.03 12.43 2.91
CA LEU A 128 0.60 13.58 3.63
C LEU A 128 2.12 13.56 3.62
N ILE A 129 2.73 12.37 3.78
CA ILE A 129 4.17 12.17 3.70
C ILE A 129 4.69 12.58 2.32
N VAL A 130 4.12 12.05 1.24
CA VAL A 130 4.56 12.34 -0.13
C VAL A 130 4.30 13.80 -0.50
N LYS A 131 3.16 14.36 -0.08
CA LYS A 131 2.85 15.78 -0.30
C LYS A 131 3.86 16.71 0.37
N SER A 132 4.33 16.35 1.56
CA SER A 132 5.19 17.22 2.39
C SER A 132 6.67 17.03 2.08
N TYR A 133 7.11 15.80 1.82
CA TYR A 133 8.52 15.42 1.75
C TYR A 133 8.92 14.72 0.44
N GLY A 134 7.96 14.36 -0.40
CA GLY A 134 8.15 13.53 -1.58
C GLY A 134 7.97 14.24 -2.91
N VAL A 135 7.80 13.44 -3.95
CA VAL A 135 7.52 13.91 -5.32
C VAL A 135 6.03 14.24 -5.43
N LYS A 136 5.70 15.52 -5.59
CA LYS A 136 4.30 16.02 -5.60
C LYS A 136 3.44 15.37 -6.68
N ASP A 137 4.02 15.01 -7.82
CA ASP A 137 3.27 14.37 -8.91
C ASP A 137 2.80 12.95 -8.54
N MET A 138 3.51 12.29 -7.61
CA MET A 138 3.14 10.96 -7.11
C MET A 138 2.04 11.00 -6.06
N VAL A 139 1.59 12.18 -5.63
CA VAL A 139 0.49 12.32 -4.67
C VAL A 139 -0.82 11.71 -5.20
N TRP A 140 -1.03 11.74 -6.52
CA TRP A 140 -2.25 11.22 -7.15
C TRP A 140 -2.43 9.70 -7.01
N SER A 141 -1.34 8.92 -6.93
CA SER A 141 -1.45 7.48 -6.70
C SER A 141 -2.03 7.17 -5.32
N HIS A 142 -1.66 7.97 -4.31
CA HIS A 142 -2.22 7.88 -2.96
C HIS A 142 -3.67 8.34 -2.89
N VAL A 143 -4.05 9.38 -3.65
CA VAL A 143 -5.46 9.79 -3.80
C VAL A 143 -6.31 8.66 -4.37
N PHE A 144 -5.83 8.00 -5.42
CA PHE A 144 -6.49 6.84 -5.99
C PHE A 144 -6.63 5.72 -4.93
N GLY A 145 -5.57 5.42 -4.19
CA GLY A 145 -5.60 4.43 -3.10
C GLY A 145 -6.63 4.75 -2.00
N MET A 146 -6.77 6.04 -1.63
CA MET A 146 -7.79 6.48 -0.68
C MET A 146 -9.21 6.25 -1.23
N VAL A 147 -9.48 6.67 -2.47
CA VAL A 147 -10.79 6.49 -3.11
C VAL A 147 -11.13 5.01 -3.25
N SER A 148 -10.18 4.17 -3.66
CA SER A 148 -10.37 2.71 -3.73
C SER A 148 -10.69 2.13 -2.35
N SER A 149 -9.96 2.52 -1.30
CA SER A 149 -10.20 2.02 0.06
C SER A 149 -11.57 2.43 0.58
N LEU A 150 -11.98 3.68 0.35
CA LEU A 150 -13.31 4.16 0.73
C LEU A 150 -14.42 3.43 -0.03
N THR A 151 -14.26 3.26 -1.35
CA THR A 151 -15.28 2.64 -2.21
C THR A 151 -15.42 1.15 -1.89
N ILE A 152 -14.31 0.42 -1.79
CA ILE A 152 -14.31 -1.01 -1.51
C ILE A 152 -14.77 -1.25 -0.06
N GLY A 153 -14.17 -0.57 0.93
CA GLY A 153 -14.54 -0.70 2.33
C GLY A 153 -15.99 -0.32 2.58
N GLY A 154 -16.43 0.82 2.03
CA GLY A 154 -17.83 1.25 2.07
C GLY A 154 -18.78 0.25 1.43
N SER A 155 -18.43 -0.32 0.28
CA SER A 155 -19.27 -1.33 -0.38
C SER A 155 -19.40 -2.64 0.41
N LEU A 156 -18.35 -3.03 1.13
CA LEU A 156 -18.34 -4.20 1.98
C LEU A 156 -19.21 -3.99 3.22
N LEU A 157 -19.25 -2.77 3.75
CA LEU A 157 -19.99 -2.42 4.96
C LEU A 157 -21.46 -2.07 4.70
N TYR A 158 -21.76 -1.43 3.56
CA TYR A 158 -23.09 -0.89 3.25
C TYR A 158 -24.01 -1.91 2.56
N TRP A 159 -23.54 -2.56 1.50
CA TRP A 159 -24.36 -3.55 0.77
C TRP A 159 -24.24 -4.94 1.40
N GLY A 160 -25.34 -5.70 1.41
CA GLY A 160 -25.40 -7.11 1.76
C GLY A 160 -25.07 -8.02 0.56
N ARG A 161 -25.08 -9.35 0.77
CA ARG A 161 -25.07 -10.32 -0.35
C ARG A 161 -26.45 -10.38 -1.05
N ASP A 162 -27.50 -9.89 -0.40
CA ASP A 162 -28.88 -10.02 -0.88
C ASP A 162 -29.43 -8.73 -1.51
N ASP A 163 -28.61 -7.68 -1.64
CA ASP A 163 -29.04 -6.40 -2.21
C ASP A 163 -29.10 -6.42 -3.73
N LYS A 164 -30.09 -5.72 -4.31
CA LYS A 164 -30.36 -5.71 -5.77
C LYS A 164 -29.22 -5.12 -6.62
N LEU A 165 -28.33 -4.33 -6.02
CA LEU A 165 -27.17 -3.72 -6.69
C LEU A 165 -25.90 -4.58 -6.56
N TRP A 166 -26.05 -5.87 -6.22
CA TRP A 166 -24.98 -6.84 -5.94
C TRP A 166 -25.04 -8.08 -6.85
#